data_AF-A0A945F3V1-F1
#
_entry.id   AF-A0A945F3V1-F1
#
_cell.length_a   1.000
_cell.length_b   1.000
_cell.length_c   1.000
_cell.angle_alpha   90.00
_cell.angle_beta   90.00
_cell.angle_gamma   90.00
#
_symmetry.space_group_name_H-M   'P 1'
#
loop_
_entity.id
_entity.type
_entity.pdbx_description
1 polymer ?
#
loop_
_entity_poly.entity_id
_entity_poly.type
_entity_poly.pdbx_seq_one_letter_code
_entity_poly.pdbx_strand_id
1 'polypeptide(L)'
;MIKTKKIFNWILTGISLSYLLVILSPSFLFENNLEYKYFSVYYHSNDINLEELKLVLNKSERLLKSSELFNTGIKQDIFICNSYYEFTFFALMSRKAFGVYNPISQNIFLSKSSISGNYVLRDAKENNKRTLSGVIAHETVHSLLRNELGLLKYKLFPAWKNEGYSDFIANESSFNEHKGLTDICNDEINSESASFKYFNYRIITQYLFQETNISMDDFLDKDFDLENINNNLKIKYCTQQGS
;
A
#
# COMPACT_ATOMS: atom_id res chain seq x y z
N MET A 1 36.79 -19.21 24.07
CA MET A 1 36.29 -18.02 23.32
C MET A 1 35.95 -18.30 21.86
N ILE A 2 36.82 -18.93 21.05
CA ILE A 2 36.52 -19.15 19.61
C ILE A 2 35.33 -20.11 19.39
N LYS A 3 35.25 -21.21 20.15
CA LYS A 3 34.13 -22.17 20.07
C LYS A 3 32.79 -21.56 20.48
N THR A 4 32.77 -20.74 21.54
CA THR A 4 31.56 -20.03 22.01
C THR A 4 31.07 -18.98 21.00
N LYS A 5 31.98 -18.23 20.36
CA LYS A 5 31.61 -17.32 19.26
C LYS A 5 31.01 -18.06 18.06
N LYS A 6 31.57 -19.23 17.70
CA LYS A 6 31.00 -20.06 16.62
C LYS A 6 29.58 -20.53 16.95
N ILE A 7 29.35 -21.07 18.15
CA ILE A 7 28.03 -21.53 18.58
C ILE A 7 27.02 -20.36 18.55
N PHE A 8 27.40 -19.21 19.08
CA PHE A 8 26.56 -18.01 19.04
C PHE A 8 26.17 -17.60 17.61
N ASN A 9 27.13 -17.60 16.67
CA ASN A 9 26.85 -17.28 15.27
C ASN A 9 25.90 -18.29 14.61
N TRP A 10 26.02 -19.59 14.91
CA TRP A 10 25.10 -20.62 14.42
C TRP A 10 23.68 -20.40 14.93
N ILE A 11 23.54 -20.06 16.22
CA ILE A 11 22.23 -19.75 16.82
C ILE A 11 21.61 -18.53 16.13
N LEU A 12 22.37 -17.45 15.98
CA LEU A 12 21.88 -16.23 15.33
C LEU A 12 21.46 -16.50 13.88
N THR A 13 22.27 -17.26 13.14
CA THR A 13 21.97 -17.65 11.76
C THR A 13 20.69 -18.49 11.70
N GLY A 14 20.54 -19.46 12.61
CA GLY A 14 19.34 -20.28 12.70
C GLY A 14 18.09 -19.45 12.97
N ILE A 15 18.15 -18.50 13.90
CA ILE A 15 17.04 -17.58 14.20
C ILE A 15 16.69 -16.73 12.98
N SER A 16 17.69 -16.15 12.30
CA SER A 16 17.46 -15.33 11.11
C SER A 16 16.84 -16.14 9.96
N LEU A 17 17.28 -17.37 9.74
CA LEU A 17 16.71 -18.26 8.72
C LEU A 17 15.27 -18.66 9.06
N SER A 18 14.99 -19.01 10.32
CA SER A 18 13.64 -19.30 10.78
C SER A 18 12.71 -18.09 10.62
N TYR A 19 13.17 -16.90 10.98
CA TYR A 19 12.41 -15.67 10.76
C TYR A 19 12.13 -15.44 9.27
N LEU A 20 13.13 -15.61 8.41
CA LEU A 20 12.95 -15.47 6.96
C LEU A 20 11.91 -16.45 6.41
N LEU A 21 11.95 -17.71 6.84
CA LEU A 21 10.95 -18.72 6.45
C LEU A 21 9.54 -18.33 6.88
N VAL A 22 9.38 -17.79 8.10
CA VAL A 22 8.10 -17.30 8.60
C VAL A 22 7.58 -16.15 7.72
N ILE A 23 8.43 -15.21 7.33
CA ILE A 23 8.01 -14.08 6.47
C ILE A 23 7.59 -14.55 5.07
N LEU A 24 8.27 -15.57 4.53
CA LEU A 24 7.98 -16.11 3.19
C LEU A 24 6.72 -17.00 3.17
N SER A 25 6.38 -17.65 4.28
CA SER A 25 5.23 -18.55 4.37
C SER A 25 4.47 -18.36 5.69
N PRO A 26 3.83 -17.20 5.91
CA PRO A 26 3.23 -16.84 7.19
C PRO A 26 1.90 -17.56 7.49
N SER A 27 1.29 -18.25 6.50
CA SER A 27 -0.06 -18.82 6.62
C SER A 27 -0.25 -19.78 7.79
N PHE A 28 0.77 -20.54 8.19
CA PHE A 28 0.69 -21.45 9.33
C PHE A 28 0.56 -20.74 10.69
N LEU A 29 0.83 -19.43 10.75
CA LEU A 29 0.64 -18.63 11.95
C LEU A 29 -0.79 -18.11 12.09
N PHE A 30 -1.64 -18.22 11.05
CA PHE A 30 -3.01 -17.72 11.07
C PHE A 30 -3.98 -18.89 11.18
N GLU A 31 -4.90 -18.79 12.15
CA GLU A 31 -5.83 -19.88 12.47
C GLU A 31 -6.87 -20.14 11.37
N ASN A 32 -7.30 -19.09 10.69
CA ASN A 32 -8.39 -19.13 9.73
C ASN A 32 -7.98 -18.53 8.38
N ASN A 33 -8.66 -18.99 7.32
CA ASN A 33 -8.53 -18.40 6.00
C ASN A 33 -9.88 -18.35 5.25
N LEU A 34 -9.98 -17.41 4.32
CA LEU A 34 -11.06 -17.28 3.35
C LEU A 34 -10.46 -17.14 1.95
N GLU A 35 -10.72 -18.11 1.08
CA GLU A 35 -10.54 -17.92 -0.36
C GLU A 35 -11.80 -17.28 -0.95
N TYR A 36 -11.64 -16.12 -1.59
CA TYR A 36 -12.73 -15.42 -2.25
C TYR A 36 -12.24 -14.64 -3.46
N LYS A 37 -12.69 -15.07 -4.66
CA LYS A 37 -12.28 -14.48 -5.94
C LYS A 37 -10.76 -14.48 -6.12
N TYR A 38 -10.16 -13.29 -6.13
CA TYR A 38 -8.72 -13.06 -6.32
C TYR A 38 -7.97 -12.93 -4.99
N PHE A 39 -8.61 -13.18 -3.86
CA PHE A 39 -8.03 -12.96 -2.54
C PHE A 39 -8.02 -14.26 -1.73
N SER A 40 -6.90 -14.49 -1.07
CA SER A 40 -6.75 -15.47 0.00
C SER A 40 -6.48 -14.69 1.28
N VAL A 41 -7.48 -14.59 2.15
CA VAL A 41 -7.40 -13.76 3.36
C VAL A 41 -7.19 -14.64 4.58
N TYR A 42 -6.11 -14.40 5.31
CA TYR A 42 -5.74 -15.12 6.53
C TYR A 42 -5.94 -14.22 7.75
N TYR A 43 -6.54 -14.77 8.81
CA TYR A 43 -6.92 -14.01 10.01
C TYR A 43 -7.02 -14.93 11.24
N HIS A 44 -7.00 -14.34 12.44
CA HIS A 44 -7.08 -15.08 13.70
C HIS A 44 -8.50 -15.26 14.25
N SER A 45 -9.34 -14.22 14.15
CA SER A 45 -10.62 -14.20 14.86
C SER A 45 -11.61 -15.23 14.32
N ASN A 46 -12.13 -16.09 15.20
CA ASN A 46 -13.18 -17.07 14.89
C ASN A 46 -14.57 -16.44 14.71
N ASP A 47 -14.76 -15.18 15.13
CA ASP A 47 -16.05 -14.48 15.14
C ASP A 47 -16.19 -13.45 14.00
N ILE A 48 -15.32 -13.52 12.98
CA ILE A 48 -15.41 -12.62 11.83
C ILE A 48 -16.68 -12.89 11.02
N ASN A 49 -17.43 -11.83 10.74
CA ASN A 49 -18.54 -11.88 9.79
C ASN A 49 -17.98 -12.00 8.36
N LEU A 50 -18.05 -13.21 7.80
CA LEU A 50 -17.54 -13.52 6.47
C LEU A 50 -18.25 -12.76 5.35
N GLU A 51 -19.52 -12.42 5.50
CA GLU A 51 -20.25 -11.66 4.49
C GLU A 51 -19.79 -10.20 4.45
N GLU A 52 -19.52 -9.60 5.61
CA GLU A 52 -18.90 -8.27 5.68
C GLU A 52 -17.48 -8.29 5.08
N LEU A 53 -16.69 -9.34 5.35
CA LEU A 53 -15.37 -9.49 4.73
C LEU A 53 -15.48 -9.58 3.19
N LYS A 54 -16.39 -10.40 2.67
CA LYS A 54 -16.66 -10.47 1.21
C LYS A 54 -17.09 -9.12 0.65
N LEU A 55 -17.89 -8.32 1.37
CA LEU A 55 -18.28 -6.97 0.95
C LEU A 55 -17.08 -6.01 0.87
N VAL A 56 -16.14 -6.11 1.81
CA VAL A 56 -14.86 -5.37 1.76
C VAL A 56 -14.06 -5.80 0.53
N LEU A 57 -13.88 -7.10 0.31
CA LEU A 57 -13.14 -7.64 -0.85
C LEU A 57 -13.80 -7.26 -2.19
N ASN A 58 -15.13 -7.23 -2.25
CA ASN A 58 -15.87 -6.74 -3.42
C ASN A 58 -15.67 -5.24 -3.67
N LYS A 59 -15.44 -4.44 -2.64
CA LYS A 59 -15.06 -3.02 -2.80
C LYS A 59 -13.63 -2.93 -3.33
N SER A 60 -12.69 -3.69 -2.78
CA SER A 60 -11.30 -3.74 -3.26
C SER A 60 -11.20 -4.17 -4.72
N GLU A 61 -11.90 -5.23 -5.12
CA GLU A 61 -11.95 -5.67 -6.52
C GLU A 61 -12.48 -4.58 -7.45
N ARG A 62 -13.53 -3.85 -7.05
CA ARG A 62 -14.07 -2.75 -7.87
C ARG A 62 -13.07 -1.61 -8.07
N LEU A 63 -12.27 -1.30 -7.04
CA LEU A 63 -11.19 -0.33 -7.15
C LEU A 63 -10.10 -0.87 -8.10
N LEU A 64 -9.66 -2.10 -7.91
CA LEU A 64 -8.61 -2.71 -8.73
C LEU A 64 -8.99 -2.77 -10.22
N LYS A 65 -10.27 -2.98 -10.54
CA LYS A 65 -10.76 -2.98 -11.94
C LYS A 65 -10.57 -1.66 -12.69
N SER A 66 -10.25 -0.55 -12.02
CA SER A 66 -9.88 0.69 -12.72
C SER A 66 -8.41 0.72 -13.17
N SER A 67 -7.58 -0.22 -12.70
CA SER A 67 -6.18 -0.34 -13.12
C SER A 67 -6.07 -1.10 -14.43
N GLU A 68 -5.33 -0.56 -15.39
CA GLU A 68 -4.98 -1.26 -16.64
C GLU A 68 -4.15 -2.53 -16.39
N LEU A 69 -3.45 -2.60 -15.24
CA LEU A 69 -2.65 -3.76 -14.84
C LEU A 69 -3.47 -4.88 -14.17
N PHE A 70 -4.76 -4.65 -13.91
CA PHE A 70 -5.56 -5.65 -13.20
C PHE A 70 -5.87 -6.86 -14.08
N ASN A 71 -5.35 -8.01 -13.66
CA ASN A 71 -5.57 -9.30 -14.32
C ASN A 71 -6.17 -10.31 -13.34
N THR A 72 -7.20 -11.03 -13.79
CA THR A 72 -7.95 -12.02 -13.02
C THR A 72 -7.16 -13.31 -12.72
N GLY A 73 -5.99 -13.49 -13.31
CA GLY A 73 -5.13 -14.66 -13.09
C GLY A 73 -4.27 -14.65 -11.81
N ILE A 74 -4.21 -13.53 -11.09
CA ILE A 74 -3.36 -13.38 -9.90
C ILE A 74 -4.23 -13.51 -8.63
N LYS A 75 -3.89 -14.46 -7.75
CA LYS A 75 -4.42 -14.51 -6.38
C LYS A 75 -3.49 -13.72 -5.45
N GLN A 76 -4.07 -12.86 -4.63
CA GLN A 76 -3.37 -12.04 -3.66
C GLN A 76 -3.59 -12.59 -2.25
N ASP A 77 -2.49 -12.98 -1.60
CA ASP A 77 -2.49 -13.38 -0.19
C ASP A 77 -2.48 -12.14 0.71
N ILE A 78 -3.42 -12.08 1.65
CA ILE A 78 -3.63 -10.96 2.57
C ILE A 78 -3.71 -11.49 4.00
N PHE A 79 -2.89 -10.94 4.89
CA PHE A 79 -2.79 -11.33 6.29
C PHE A 79 -3.28 -10.20 7.18
N ILE A 80 -4.43 -10.38 7.84
CA ILE A 80 -5.01 -9.40 8.76
C ILE A 80 -4.45 -9.61 10.16
N CYS A 81 -3.55 -8.74 10.60
CA CYS A 81 -2.94 -8.84 11.91
C CYS A 81 -3.95 -8.45 13.02
N ASN A 82 -3.93 -9.17 14.13
CA ASN A 82 -4.79 -8.94 15.29
C ASN A 82 -4.32 -7.74 16.14
N SER A 83 -3.05 -7.35 16.02
CA SER A 83 -2.47 -6.23 16.79
C SER A 83 -1.35 -5.49 16.05
N TYR A 84 -0.99 -4.30 16.53
CA TYR A 84 0.17 -3.55 16.03
C TYR A 84 1.49 -4.28 16.27
N TYR A 85 1.60 -5.09 17.33
CA TYR A 85 2.81 -5.87 17.61
C TYR A 85 3.00 -7.01 16.61
N GLU A 86 1.91 -7.72 16.30
CA GLU A 86 1.93 -8.73 15.25
C GLU A 86 2.23 -8.11 13.89
N PHE A 87 1.60 -6.98 13.55
CA PHE A 87 1.93 -6.25 12.34
C PHE A 87 3.41 -5.85 12.29
N THR A 88 3.96 -5.35 13.40
CA THR A 88 5.39 -4.99 13.50
C THR A 88 6.32 -6.19 13.26
N PHE A 89 5.91 -7.40 13.63
CA PHE A 89 6.70 -8.61 13.38
C PHE A 89 6.89 -8.86 11.87
N PHE A 90 5.86 -8.62 11.05
CA PHE A 90 5.94 -8.75 9.58
C PHE A 90 6.44 -7.49 8.88
N ALA A 91 6.21 -6.32 9.47
CA ALA A 91 6.46 -5.00 8.89
C ALA A 91 7.53 -4.22 9.68
N LEU A 92 8.65 -4.84 10.06
CA LEU A 92 9.62 -4.25 10.98
C LEU A 92 10.06 -2.82 10.61
N MET A 93 10.33 -2.58 9.33
CA MET A 93 10.76 -1.27 8.81
C MET A 93 9.59 -0.30 8.57
N SER A 94 8.35 -0.81 8.51
CA SER A 94 7.12 -0.07 8.19
C SER A 94 6.06 -0.20 9.28
N ARG A 95 6.47 -0.38 10.54
CA ARG A 95 5.59 -0.72 11.69
C ARG A 95 4.44 0.25 11.95
N LYS A 96 4.50 1.47 11.42
CA LYS A 96 3.47 2.52 11.52
C LYS A 96 2.64 2.68 10.24
N ALA A 97 2.73 1.76 9.29
CA ALA A 97 1.93 1.79 8.07
C ALA A 97 0.53 1.20 8.30
N PHE A 98 -0.36 1.41 7.32
CA PHE A 98 -1.68 0.78 7.30
C PHE A 98 -1.60 -0.67 6.84
N GLY A 99 -0.81 -0.91 5.80
CA GLY A 99 -0.44 -2.22 5.32
C GLY A 99 1.01 -2.21 4.85
N VAL A 100 1.51 -3.38 4.50
CA VAL A 100 2.78 -3.50 3.77
C VAL A 100 2.71 -4.67 2.81
N TYR A 101 3.12 -4.42 1.58
CA TYR A 101 3.43 -5.41 0.58
C TYR A 101 4.90 -5.87 0.66
N ASN A 102 5.14 -7.18 0.59
CA ASN A 102 6.49 -7.75 0.49
C ASN A 102 6.84 -8.09 -0.97
N PRO A 103 7.84 -7.46 -1.61
CA PRO A 103 8.15 -7.69 -3.03
C PRO A 103 8.72 -9.06 -3.38
N ILE A 104 9.16 -9.83 -2.38
CA ILE A 104 9.73 -11.18 -2.58
C ILE A 104 8.63 -12.23 -2.53
N SER A 105 7.86 -12.27 -1.44
CA SER A 105 6.77 -13.24 -1.28
C SER A 105 5.45 -12.79 -1.91
N GLN A 106 5.32 -11.50 -2.23
CA GLN A 106 4.09 -10.83 -2.65
C GLN A 106 2.96 -10.84 -1.60
N ASN A 107 3.26 -11.21 -0.36
CA ASN A 107 2.30 -11.19 0.75
C ASN A 107 1.95 -9.74 1.13
N ILE A 108 0.68 -9.49 1.41
CA ILE A 108 0.21 -8.24 2.02
C ILE A 108 -0.08 -8.48 3.49
N PHE A 109 0.49 -7.67 4.36
CA PHE A 109 0.12 -7.65 5.78
C PHE A 109 -0.65 -6.38 6.07
N LEU A 110 -1.77 -6.50 6.76
CA LEU A 110 -2.61 -5.38 7.17
C LEU A 110 -2.47 -5.17 8.67
N SER A 111 -2.38 -3.91 9.06
CA SER A 111 -2.39 -3.49 10.47
C SER A 111 -3.79 -3.68 11.08
N LYS A 112 -3.99 -3.15 12.28
CA LYS A 112 -5.23 -3.33 13.05
C LYS A 112 -6.45 -2.89 12.24
N SER A 113 -7.30 -3.85 11.90
CA SER A 113 -8.41 -3.68 10.97
C SER A 113 -9.77 -3.96 11.60
N SER A 114 -10.80 -3.26 11.13
CA SER A 114 -12.20 -3.57 11.41
C SER A 114 -12.90 -3.91 10.10
N ILE A 115 -13.33 -5.17 9.99
CA ILE A 115 -14.05 -5.67 8.81
C ILE A 115 -15.43 -5.02 8.72
N SER A 116 -16.20 -5.05 9.81
CA SER A 116 -17.53 -4.44 9.89
C SER A 116 -17.53 -2.95 9.59
N GLY A 117 -16.54 -2.23 10.12
CA GLY A 117 -16.37 -0.80 9.88
C GLY A 117 -15.67 -0.45 8.56
N ASN A 118 -15.18 -1.43 7.81
CA ASN A 118 -14.35 -1.25 6.61
C ASN A 118 -13.21 -0.22 6.82
N TYR A 119 -12.41 -0.38 7.88
CA TYR A 119 -11.28 0.52 8.12
C TYR A 119 -10.05 -0.19 8.65
N VAL A 120 -8.88 0.42 8.39
CA VAL A 120 -7.59 0.04 8.96
C VAL A 120 -7.07 1.23 9.76
N LEU A 121 -6.47 0.94 10.91
CA LEU A 121 -5.77 1.93 11.72
C LEU A 121 -4.26 1.68 11.64
N ARG A 122 -3.50 2.77 11.65
CA ARG A 122 -2.05 2.73 11.87
C ARG A 122 -1.69 3.31 13.23
N ASP A 123 -0.52 2.93 13.73
CA ASP A 123 0.00 3.44 15.01
C ASP A 123 0.58 4.87 14.86
N ALA A 124 -0.33 5.83 14.68
CA ALA A 124 -0.03 7.26 14.55
C ALA A 124 -1.13 8.12 15.21
N LYS A 125 -0.77 9.35 15.59
CA LYS A 125 -1.72 10.30 16.22
C LYS A 125 -2.70 10.92 15.22
N GLU A 126 -2.25 11.21 14.00
CA GLU A 126 -3.01 11.90 12.96
C GLU A 126 -2.97 11.13 11.64
N ASN A 127 -3.95 11.39 10.77
CA ASN A 127 -4.07 10.75 9.45
C ASN A 127 -3.93 9.22 9.58
N ASN A 128 -4.56 8.65 10.62
CA ASN A 128 -4.26 7.30 11.13
C ASN A 128 -5.35 6.28 10.81
N LYS A 129 -6.31 6.63 9.94
CA LYS A 129 -7.40 5.79 9.48
C LYS A 129 -7.52 5.87 7.95
N ARG A 130 -7.69 4.73 7.30
CA ARG A 130 -8.06 4.57 5.87
C ARG A 130 -9.12 3.48 5.75
N THR A 131 -9.78 3.37 4.60
CA THR A 131 -10.70 2.26 4.38
C THR A 131 -9.94 0.95 4.25
N LEU A 132 -10.48 -0.15 4.79
CA LEU A 132 -9.85 -1.47 4.64
C LEU A 132 -9.82 -1.89 3.17
N SER A 133 -10.93 -1.64 2.46
CA SER A 133 -11.03 -1.95 1.04
C SER A 133 -9.99 -1.22 0.17
N GLY A 134 -9.73 0.06 0.44
CA GLY A 134 -8.78 0.85 -0.34
C GLY A 134 -7.33 0.57 0.04
N VAL A 135 -7.02 0.27 1.30
CA VAL A 135 -5.69 -0.25 1.67
C VAL A 135 -5.41 -1.59 0.99
N ILE A 136 -6.38 -2.52 0.95
CA ILE A 136 -6.23 -3.77 0.19
C ILE A 136 -5.95 -3.48 -1.29
N ALA A 137 -6.71 -2.57 -1.90
CA ALA A 137 -6.50 -2.20 -3.30
C ALA A 137 -5.11 -1.58 -3.50
N HIS A 138 -4.71 -0.62 -2.67
CA HIS A 138 -3.40 0.02 -2.68
C HIS A 138 -2.26 -1.00 -2.62
N GLU A 139 -2.27 -1.88 -1.61
CA GLU A 139 -1.19 -2.87 -1.44
C GLU A 139 -1.20 -3.94 -2.56
N THR A 140 -2.37 -4.24 -3.13
CA THR A 140 -2.47 -5.14 -4.29
C THR A 140 -1.90 -4.49 -5.56
N VAL A 141 -1.99 -3.16 -5.72
CA VAL A 141 -1.37 -2.46 -6.86
C VAL A 141 0.15 -2.58 -6.82
N HIS A 142 0.78 -2.57 -5.65
CA HIS A 142 2.22 -2.86 -5.51
C HIS A 142 2.59 -4.24 -6.07
N SER A 143 1.72 -5.24 -5.85
CA SER A 143 1.85 -6.58 -6.45
C SER A 143 1.70 -6.55 -7.97
N LEU A 144 0.68 -5.87 -8.50
CA LEU A 144 0.47 -5.71 -9.95
C LEU A 144 1.67 -5.03 -10.63
N LEU A 145 2.15 -3.92 -10.05
CA LEU A 145 3.34 -3.22 -10.54
C LEU A 145 4.59 -4.11 -10.49
N ARG A 146 4.79 -4.89 -9.42
CA ARG A 146 5.93 -5.81 -9.34
C ARG A 146 5.84 -6.93 -10.39
N ASN A 147 4.64 -7.41 -10.69
CA ASN A 147 4.44 -8.45 -11.70
C ASN A 147 4.70 -7.92 -13.11
N GLU A 148 4.26 -6.71 -13.39
CA GLU A 148 4.51 -6.03 -14.67
C GLU A 148 6.01 -5.69 -14.86
N LEU A 149 6.62 -5.05 -13.86
CA LEU A 149 8.00 -4.55 -13.96
C LEU A 149 9.06 -5.66 -13.75
N GLY A 150 8.72 -6.73 -13.05
CA GLY A 150 9.70 -7.65 -12.52
C GLY A 150 10.42 -7.11 -11.27
N LEU A 151 11.08 -7.98 -10.50
CA LEU A 151 11.68 -7.62 -9.20
C LEU A 151 12.73 -6.49 -9.29
N LEU A 152 13.59 -6.54 -10.32
CA LEU A 152 14.70 -5.59 -10.47
C LEU A 152 14.20 -4.19 -10.84
N LYS A 153 13.35 -4.07 -11.87
CA LYS A 153 12.80 -2.77 -12.26
C LYS A 153 11.87 -2.22 -11.18
N TYR A 154 11.05 -3.05 -10.55
CA TYR A 154 10.19 -2.63 -9.44
C TYR A 154 11.00 -2.00 -8.29
N LYS A 155 12.15 -2.57 -7.94
CA LYS A 155 13.03 -2.02 -6.89
C LYS A 155 13.61 -0.64 -7.25
N LEU A 156 13.81 -0.36 -8.54
CA LEU A 156 14.30 0.92 -9.05
C LEU A 156 13.16 1.88 -9.43
N PHE A 157 11.91 1.42 -9.36
CA PHE A 157 10.76 2.19 -9.80
C PHE A 157 10.58 3.42 -8.90
N PRO A 158 10.37 4.64 -9.46
CA PRO A 158 10.27 5.84 -8.66
C PRO A 158 9.15 5.74 -7.62
N ALA A 159 9.48 6.02 -6.35
CA ALA A 159 8.54 5.90 -5.25
C ALA A 159 7.26 6.74 -5.45
N TRP A 160 7.36 7.90 -6.12
CA TRP A 160 6.20 8.73 -6.42
C TRP A 160 5.22 8.09 -7.40
N LYS A 161 5.73 7.32 -8.38
CA LYS A 161 4.88 6.56 -9.30
C LYS A 161 4.25 5.37 -8.60
N ASN A 162 5.06 4.64 -7.82
CA ASN A 162 4.63 3.45 -7.11
C ASN A 162 3.48 3.79 -6.14
N GLU A 163 3.72 4.72 -5.23
CA GLU A 163 2.73 5.13 -4.24
C GLU A 163 1.59 5.96 -4.85
N GLY A 164 1.90 6.82 -5.83
CA GLY A 164 0.91 7.66 -6.51
C GLY A 164 -0.12 6.86 -7.29
N TYR A 165 0.32 5.83 -8.02
CA TYR A 165 -0.59 4.92 -8.74
C TYR A 165 -1.40 4.06 -7.77
N SER A 166 -0.77 3.53 -6.72
CA SER A 166 -1.49 2.76 -5.68
C SER A 166 -2.57 3.59 -4.97
N ASP A 167 -2.29 4.84 -4.57
CA ASP A 167 -3.29 5.74 -3.97
C ASP A 167 -4.32 6.26 -5.00
N PHE A 168 -3.95 6.41 -6.27
CA PHE A 168 -4.88 6.75 -7.36
C PHE A 168 -5.93 5.65 -7.57
N ILE A 169 -5.50 4.39 -7.68
CA ILE A 169 -6.41 3.23 -7.84
C ILE A 169 -7.24 3.00 -6.58
N ALA A 170 -6.65 3.13 -5.39
CA ALA A 170 -7.40 3.06 -4.13
C ALA A 170 -8.44 4.19 -4.00
N ASN A 171 -8.26 5.27 -4.76
CA ASN A 171 -9.09 6.46 -4.80
C ASN A 171 -9.35 7.07 -3.41
N GLU A 172 -8.33 7.04 -2.55
CA GLU A 172 -8.39 7.66 -1.23
C GLU A 172 -7.03 8.20 -0.80
N SER A 173 -7.03 9.06 0.21
CA SER A 173 -5.83 9.45 0.94
C SER A 173 -6.17 9.55 2.43
N SER A 174 -5.19 9.31 3.28
CA SER A 174 -5.30 9.59 4.71
C SER A 174 -5.14 11.08 5.02
N PHE A 175 -4.69 11.90 4.07
CA PHE A 175 -4.59 13.34 4.21
C PHE A 175 -5.89 14.01 3.78
N ASN A 176 -6.28 15.09 4.46
CA ASN A 176 -7.49 15.83 4.11
C ASN A 176 -7.34 16.48 2.72
N GLU A 177 -8.31 16.24 1.84
CA GLU A 177 -8.23 16.67 0.44
C GLU A 177 -8.26 18.19 0.27
N HIS A 178 -9.17 18.88 0.96
CA HIS A 178 -9.25 20.34 0.91
C HIS A 178 -7.95 20.97 1.40
N LYS A 179 -7.44 20.52 2.55
CA LYS A 179 -6.15 20.96 3.08
C LYS A 179 -5.01 20.67 2.09
N GLY A 180 -4.96 19.47 1.53
CA GLY A 180 -3.91 19.09 0.58
C GLY A 180 -3.89 19.96 -0.67
N LEU A 181 -5.05 20.33 -1.22
CA LEU A 181 -5.12 21.26 -2.35
C LEU A 181 -4.66 22.67 -1.95
N THR A 182 -5.06 23.15 -0.77
CA THR A 182 -4.57 24.43 -0.22
C THR A 182 -3.05 24.42 -0.03
N ASP A 183 -2.49 23.34 0.52
CA ASP A 183 -1.05 23.18 0.75
C ASP A 183 -0.28 23.18 -0.60
N ILE A 184 -0.84 22.58 -1.66
CA ILE A 184 -0.28 22.67 -3.04
C ILE A 184 -0.27 24.12 -3.53
N CYS A 185 -1.33 24.88 -3.27
CA CYS A 185 -1.45 26.27 -3.71
C CYS A 185 -0.53 27.25 -2.99
N ASN A 186 -0.25 26.98 -1.71
CA ASN A 186 0.59 27.83 -0.88
C ASN A 186 2.09 27.52 -0.99
N ASP A 187 2.49 26.66 -1.93
CA ASP A 187 3.88 26.19 -2.03
C ASP A 187 4.38 25.46 -0.78
N GLU A 188 3.47 24.92 0.02
CA GLU A 188 3.78 24.00 1.11
C GLU A 188 4.08 22.59 0.56
N ILE A 189 4.61 22.49 -0.66
CA ILE A 189 5.06 21.23 -1.28
C ILE A 189 6.14 20.55 -0.42
N ASN A 190 6.79 21.32 0.46
CA ASN A 190 7.75 20.87 1.48
C ASN A 190 7.12 20.59 2.86
N SER A 191 5.80 20.50 2.98
CA SER A 191 5.10 19.96 4.14
C SER A 191 5.69 18.58 4.44
N GLU A 192 6.53 18.51 5.49
CA GLU A 192 7.32 17.34 5.91
C GLU A 192 6.47 16.09 6.24
N SER A 193 5.14 16.19 6.19
CA SER A 193 4.28 15.07 6.55
C SER A 193 4.23 14.03 5.42
N ALA A 194 4.58 12.78 5.76
CA ALA A 194 4.49 11.66 4.82
C ALA A 194 3.10 11.52 4.18
N SER A 195 2.03 11.79 4.94
CA SER A 195 0.65 11.72 4.43
C SER A 195 0.39 12.75 3.31
N PHE A 196 0.92 13.97 3.43
CA PHE A 196 0.80 14.98 2.38
C PHE A 196 1.60 14.60 1.12
N LYS A 197 2.81 14.05 1.29
CA LYS A 197 3.62 13.55 0.17
C LYS A 197 2.88 12.51 -0.67
N TYR A 198 2.22 11.55 -0.02
CA TYR A 198 1.40 10.53 -0.69
C TYR A 198 0.17 11.15 -1.37
N PHE A 199 -0.49 12.10 -0.70
CA PHE A 199 -1.56 12.88 -1.32
C PHE A 199 -1.09 13.58 -2.60
N ASN A 200 0.05 14.27 -2.58
CA ASN A 200 0.59 14.95 -3.76
C ASN A 200 0.89 13.95 -4.90
N TYR A 201 1.49 12.80 -4.58
CA TYR A 201 1.74 11.73 -5.56
C TYR A 201 0.47 11.21 -6.22
N ARG A 202 -0.62 11.03 -5.44
CA ARG A 202 -1.94 10.69 -5.99
C ARG A 202 -2.46 11.77 -6.93
N ILE A 203 -2.37 13.04 -6.56
CA ILE A 203 -2.86 14.17 -7.39
C ILE A 203 -2.07 14.29 -8.70
N ILE A 204 -0.74 14.14 -8.65
CA ILE A 204 0.13 14.09 -9.84
C ILE A 204 -0.30 12.94 -10.75
N THR A 205 -0.48 11.75 -10.20
CA THR A 205 -0.87 10.56 -10.97
C THR A 205 -2.26 10.73 -11.58
N GLN A 206 -3.20 11.26 -10.81
CA GLN A 206 -4.56 11.57 -11.28
C GLN A 206 -4.53 12.55 -12.46
N TYR A 207 -3.74 13.63 -12.36
CA TYR A 207 -3.58 14.60 -13.45
C TYR A 207 -3.04 13.93 -14.72
N LEU A 208 -2.02 13.07 -14.58
CA LEU A 208 -1.42 12.40 -15.71
C LEU A 208 -2.42 11.48 -16.45
N PHE A 209 -3.15 10.64 -15.73
CA PHE A 209 -4.11 9.71 -16.34
C PHE A 209 -5.40 10.39 -16.81
N GLN A 210 -5.96 11.33 -16.03
CA GLN A 210 -7.29 11.86 -16.31
C GLN A 210 -7.28 13.12 -17.18
N GLU A 211 -6.25 13.95 -17.09
CA GLU A 211 -6.19 15.23 -17.82
C GLU A 211 -5.30 15.12 -19.05
N THR A 212 -4.14 14.47 -18.91
CA THR A 212 -3.20 14.31 -20.02
C THR A 212 -3.36 13.00 -20.80
N ASN A 213 -4.20 12.08 -20.30
CA ASN A 213 -4.48 10.77 -20.91
C ASN A 213 -3.20 9.98 -21.28
N ILE A 214 -2.21 9.93 -20.40
CA ILE A 214 -1.03 9.09 -20.64
C ILE A 214 -1.42 7.61 -20.65
N SER A 215 -0.73 6.80 -21.46
CA SER A 215 -0.86 5.34 -21.38
C SER A 215 -0.15 4.79 -20.16
N MET A 216 -0.54 3.58 -19.74
CA MET A 216 0.16 2.87 -18.67
C MET A 216 1.64 2.62 -19.01
N ASP A 217 1.96 2.23 -20.24
CA ASP A 217 3.36 2.03 -20.69
C ASP A 217 4.20 3.30 -20.53
N ASP A 218 3.66 4.45 -20.95
CA ASP A 218 4.32 5.74 -20.78
C ASP A 218 4.50 6.09 -19.31
N PHE A 219 3.50 5.82 -18.46
CA PHE A 219 3.61 6.04 -17.03
C PHE A 219 4.73 5.18 -16.41
N LEU A 220 4.88 3.93 -16.85
CA LEU A 220 5.91 3.03 -16.33
C LEU A 220 7.32 3.44 -16.76
N ASP A 221 7.52 3.79 -18.04
CA ASP A 221 8.85 3.91 -18.63
C ASP A 221 9.38 5.36 -18.75
N LYS A 222 8.52 6.38 -18.89
CA LYS A 222 8.98 7.76 -19.13
C LYS A 222 9.33 8.50 -17.84
N ASP A 223 10.34 9.35 -17.90
CA ASP A 223 10.56 10.35 -16.86
C ASP A 223 9.61 11.53 -17.05
N PHE A 224 9.15 12.08 -15.92
CA PHE A 224 8.24 13.22 -15.90
C PHE A 224 8.88 14.38 -15.15
N ASP A 225 8.75 15.58 -15.71
CA ASP A 225 9.14 16.82 -15.05
C ASP A 225 8.11 17.16 -13.97
N LEU A 226 8.41 16.76 -12.73
CA LEU A 226 7.54 17.00 -11.58
C LEU A 226 7.38 18.49 -11.26
N GLU A 227 8.37 19.32 -11.57
CA GLU A 227 8.27 20.77 -11.34
C GLU A 227 7.23 21.38 -12.28
N ASN A 228 7.31 21.04 -13.56
CA ASN A 228 6.32 21.47 -14.55
C ASN A 228 4.92 20.93 -14.22
N ILE A 229 4.79 19.66 -13.82
CA ILE A 229 3.50 19.10 -13.41
C ILE A 229 2.95 19.87 -12.20
N ASN A 230 3.75 20.11 -11.16
CA ASN A 230 3.32 20.87 -9.99
C ASN A 230 2.85 22.29 -10.37
N ASN A 231 3.53 22.97 -11.30
CA ASN A 231 3.09 24.25 -11.82
C ASN A 231 1.73 24.16 -12.52
N ASN A 232 1.51 23.12 -13.34
CA ASN A 232 0.21 22.88 -13.97
C ASN A 232 -0.90 22.56 -12.96
N LEU A 233 -0.58 21.81 -11.89
CA LEU A 233 -1.53 21.56 -10.79
C LEU A 233 -1.93 22.85 -10.09
N LYS A 234 -0.98 23.77 -9.85
CA LYS A 234 -1.30 25.08 -9.27
C LYS A 234 -2.19 25.91 -10.17
N ILE A 235 -1.89 25.97 -11.46
CA ILE A 235 -2.74 26.66 -12.43
C ILE A 235 -4.16 26.10 -12.37
N LYS A 236 -4.32 24.77 -12.28
CA LYS A 236 -5.62 24.11 -12.22
C LYS A 236 -6.39 24.40 -10.93
N TYR A 237 -5.77 24.20 -9.76
CA TYR A 237 -6.49 24.20 -8.48
C TYR A 237 -6.50 25.55 -7.76
N CYS A 238 -5.54 26.42 -8.03
CA CYS A 238 -5.36 27.65 -7.27
C CYS A 238 -5.97 28.88 -7.94
N THR A 239 -6.11 28.88 -9.27
CA THR A 239 -6.79 29.97 -9.98
C THR A 239 -8.31 29.96 -9.80
N GLN A 240 -8.89 28.83 -9.38
CA GLN A 240 -10.34 28.69 -9.14
C GLN A 240 -10.77 29.05 -7.70
N GLN A 241 -9.85 29.36 -6.79
CA GLN A 241 -10.17 29.74 -5.40
C GLN A 241 -10.25 31.25 -5.18
N GLY A 242 -10.16 32.05 -6.26
CA GLY A 242 -10.15 33.52 -6.22
C GLY A 242 -11.48 34.20 -6.57
N SER A 243 -12.61 33.49 -6.58
CA SER A 243 -13.93 34.03 -6.91
C SER A 243 -15.00 33.64 -5.92
#